data_AF-A0A660QSH8-F1
#
_entry.id   AF-A0A660QSH8-F1
#
_cell.length_a   1.000
_cell.length_b   1.000
_cell.length_c   1.000
_cell.angle_alpha   90.00
_cell.angle_beta   90.00
_cell.angle_gamma   90.00
#
_symmetry.space_group_name_H-M   'P 1'
#
loop_
_entity.id
_entity.type
_entity.pdbx_description
1 polymer ?
#
loop_
_entity_poly.entity_id
_entity_poly.type
_entity_poly.pdbx_seq_one_letter_code
_entity_poly.pdbx_strand_id
1 'polypeptide(L)'
;MNIPNSITVFRILLTIPIFVLISLSNWTWALVLFAVASFTDYIDGLIARRLNLITNTGKVLDQIADKVLISSVMIALIPFGYIPAWLVALIISRDNVVSAFRILASSKGKVVQANIWGKIKTVTQIILVTFVLISQVFVFDAKFLTIFLVHICAVFTVVSGAVYVVQNKRFLGG
;
A
#
# COMPACT_ATOMS: atom_id res chain seq x y z
N MET A 1 24.39 -5.30 3.91
CA MET A 1 22.92 -5.16 3.88
C MET A 1 22.33 -6.20 4.80
N ASN A 2 21.38 -5.84 5.67
CA ASN A 2 20.77 -6.79 6.59
C ASN A 2 19.70 -7.62 5.86
N ILE A 3 19.43 -8.83 6.35
CA ILE A 3 18.44 -9.77 5.78
C ILE A 3 17.07 -9.09 5.51
N PRO A 4 16.50 -8.28 6.42
CA PRO A 4 15.23 -7.60 6.17
C PRO A 4 15.27 -6.66 4.96
N ASN A 5 16.34 -5.85 4.81
CA ASN A 5 16.46 -4.91 3.71
C ASN A 5 16.52 -5.62 2.34
N SER A 6 17.14 -6.80 2.27
CA SER A 6 17.17 -7.59 1.04
C SER A 6 15.78 -8.12 0.66
N ILE A 7 14.96 -8.48 1.65
CA ILE A 7 13.57 -8.90 1.43
C ILE A 7 12.73 -7.74 0.90
N THR A 8 12.90 -6.54 1.46
CA THR A 8 12.21 -5.33 0.98
C THR A 8 12.57 -4.99 -0.46
N VAL A 9 13.86 -5.04 -0.82
CA VAL A 9 14.31 -4.81 -2.21
C VAL A 9 13.76 -5.88 -3.14
N PHE A 10 13.76 -7.14 -2.71
CA PHE A 10 13.16 -8.23 -3.46
C PHE A 10 11.66 -8.01 -3.70
N ARG A 11 10.91 -7.50 -2.70
CA ARG A 11 9.49 -7.13 -2.85
C ARG A 11 9.28 -6.04 -3.90
N ILE A 12 10.12 -5.01 -3.91
CA ILE A 12 10.07 -3.97 -4.94
C ILE A 12 10.28 -4.59 -6.33
N LEU A 13 11.27 -5.46 -6.48
CA LEU A 13 11.53 -6.15 -7.74
C LEU A 13 10.37 -7.07 -8.16
N LEU A 14 9.74 -7.78 -7.23
CA LEU A 14 8.54 -8.61 -7.47
C LEU A 14 7.34 -7.80 -7.98
N THR A 15 7.31 -6.49 -7.76
CA THR A 15 6.20 -5.66 -8.24
C THR A 15 6.15 -5.62 -9.78
N ILE A 16 7.31 -5.71 -10.44
CA ILE A 16 7.43 -5.73 -11.91
C ILE A 16 6.76 -6.97 -12.52
N PRO A 17 7.11 -8.22 -12.15
CA PRO A 17 6.45 -9.40 -12.71
C PRO A 17 4.97 -9.46 -12.37
N ILE A 18 4.53 -8.98 -11.19
CA ILE A 18 3.09 -8.89 -10.88
C ILE A 18 2.37 -7.98 -11.87
N PHE A 19 2.92 -6.79 -12.14
CA PHE A 19 2.36 -5.85 -13.12
C PHE A 19 2.28 -6.48 -14.52
N VAL A 20 3.34 -7.16 -14.95
CA VAL A 20 3.39 -7.84 -16.26
C VAL A 20 2.36 -8.96 -16.33
N LEU A 21 2.23 -9.79 -15.29
CA LEU A 21 1.25 -10.88 -15.25
C LEU A 21 -0.18 -10.37 -15.32
N ILE A 22 -0.50 -9.27 -14.61
CA ILE A 22 -1.80 -8.60 -14.72
C ILE A 22 -2.04 -8.11 -16.15
N SER A 23 -1.03 -7.46 -16.76
CA SER A 23 -1.12 -6.95 -18.13
C SER A 23 -1.34 -8.08 -19.16
N LEU A 24 -0.79 -9.27 -18.89
CA LEU A 24 -0.99 -10.49 -19.68
C LEU A 24 -2.28 -11.25 -19.31
N SER A 25 -3.13 -10.71 -18.43
CA SER A 25 -4.33 -11.38 -17.89
C SER A 25 -4.05 -12.73 -17.23
N ASN A 26 -2.85 -12.93 -16.71
CA ASN A 26 -2.47 -14.13 -15.97
C ASN A 26 -2.80 -13.95 -14.48
N TRP A 27 -4.10 -14.00 -14.18
CA TRP A 27 -4.65 -13.66 -12.87
C TRP A 27 -4.20 -14.57 -11.74
N THR A 28 -4.05 -15.87 -12.02
CA THR A 28 -3.65 -16.87 -11.02
C THR A 28 -2.25 -16.59 -10.50
N TRP A 29 -1.28 -16.39 -11.40
CA TRP A 29 0.09 -16.10 -11.00
C TRP A 29 0.24 -14.69 -10.42
N ALA A 30 -0.54 -13.72 -10.91
CA ALA A 30 -0.61 -12.39 -10.30
C ALA A 30 -1.11 -12.46 -8.85
N LEU A 31 -2.17 -13.22 -8.56
CA LEU A 31 -2.71 -13.43 -7.22
C LEU A 31 -1.69 -14.11 -6.31
N VAL A 32 -1.06 -15.19 -6.77
CA VAL A 32 -0.05 -15.93 -6.00
C VAL A 32 1.13 -15.02 -5.65
N LEU A 33 1.70 -14.31 -6.63
CA LEU A 33 2.83 -13.42 -6.36
C LEU A 33 2.44 -12.22 -5.50
N PHE A 34 1.25 -11.65 -5.69
CA PHE A 34 0.75 -10.57 -4.84
C PHE A 34 0.57 -11.03 -3.38
N ALA A 35 0.03 -12.23 -3.18
CA ALA A 35 -0.13 -12.82 -1.85
C ALA A 35 1.25 -13.07 -1.19
N VAL A 36 2.20 -13.64 -1.93
CA VAL A 36 3.57 -13.86 -1.44
C VAL A 36 4.25 -12.53 -1.09
N ALA A 37 4.16 -11.52 -1.96
CA ALA A 37 4.75 -10.20 -1.75
C ALA A 37 4.13 -9.45 -0.57
N SER A 38 2.82 -9.59 -0.35
CA SER A 38 2.12 -9.00 0.80
C SER A 38 2.45 -9.73 2.10
N PHE A 39 2.66 -11.04 2.04
CA PHE A 39 3.01 -11.84 3.22
C PHE A 39 4.47 -11.66 3.64
N THR A 40 5.39 -11.45 2.70
CA THR A 40 6.80 -11.17 3.02
C THR A 40 7.00 -9.87 3.81
N ASP A 41 6.16 -8.85 3.60
CA ASP A 41 6.12 -7.61 4.41
C ASP A 41 5.72 -7.84 5.88
N TYR A 42 4.90 -8.86 6.13
CA TYR A 42 4.59 -9.19 7.51
C TYR A 42 5.79 -9.89 8.18
N ILE A 43 6.48 -10.74 7.42
CA ILE A 43 7.62 -11.53 7.91
C ILE A 43 8.85 -10.65 8.15
N ASP A 44 9.22 -9.76 7.23
CA ASP A 44 10.41 -8.91 7.37
C ASP A 44 10.31 -8.02 8.62
N GLY A 45 9.14 -7.45 8.89
CA GLY A 45 8.85 -6.62 10.06
C GLY A 45 8.83 -7.42 11.36
N LEU A 46 8.50 -8.71 11.32
CA LEU A 46 8.63 -9.62 12.47
C LEU A 46 10.10 -9.97 12.75
N ILE A 47 10.86 -10.32 11.71
CA ILE A 47 12.27 -10.69 11.82
C ILE A 47 13.10 -9.51 12.31
N ALA A 48 12.89 -8.32 11.74
CA ALA A 48 13.59 -7.10 12.14
C ALA A 48 13.36 -6.75 13.61
N ARG A 49 12.12 -6.93 14.11
CA ARG A 49 11.76 -6.72 15.52
C ARG A 49 12.36 -7.78 16.44
N ARG A 50 12.30 -9.06 16.06
CA ARG A 50 12.83 -10.16 16.89
C ARG A 50 14.35 -10.14 17.00
N LEU A 51 15.04 -9.75 15.93
CA LEU A 51 16.51 -9.72 15.88
C LEU A 51 17.11 -8.35 16.25
N ASN A 52 16.29 -7.35 16.64
CA ASN A 52 16.72 -5.96 16.87
C ASN A 52 17.51 -5.35 15.70
N LEU A 53 17.27 -5.81 14.46
CA LEU A 53 17.95 -5.37 13.24
C LEU A 53 17.25 -4.18 12.57
N ILE A 54 16.63 -3.32 13.37
CA ILE A 54 15.88 -2.17 12.89
C ILE A 54 16.86 -1.09 12.42
N THR A 55 16.96 -0.89 11.11
CA THR A 55 17.82 0.15 10.52
C THR A 55 16.99 1.31 9.97
N ASN A 56 17.56 2.53 9.94
CA ASN A 56 16.91 3.69 9.34
C ASN A 56 16.69 3.48 7.83
N THR A 57 17.67 2.89 7.13
CA THR A 57 17.58 2.55 5.71
C THR A 57 16.46 1.53 5.44
N GLY A 58 16.33 0.50 6.29
CA GLY A 58 15.24 -0.49 6.18
C GLY A 58 13.87 0.15 6.29
N LYS A 59 13.65 0.99 7.31
CA LYS A 59 12.37 1.71 7.48
C LYS A 59 11.98 2.56 6.26
N VAL A 60 12.94 3.19 5.60
CA VAL A 60 12.68 4.00 4.40
C VAL A 60 12.34 3.10 3.22
N LEU A 61 13.09 2.01 3.02
CA LEU A 61 12.82 1.02 1.98
C LEU A 61 11.44 0.39 2.16
N ASP A 62 11.04 0.02 3.37
CA ASP A 62 9.75 -0.61 3.66
C ASP A 62 8.60 0.36 3.28
N GLN A 63 8.73 1.64 3.68
CA GLN A 63 7.75 2.67 3.33
C GLN A 63 7.62 2.93 1.82
N ILE A 64 8.69 2.70 1.05
CA ILE A 64 8.67 2.80 -0.40
C ILE A 64 8.02 1.54 -0.99
N ALA A 65 8.47 0.37 -0.55
CA ALA A 65 8.00 -0.92 -1.06
C ALA A 65 6.50 -1.12 -0.86
N ASP A 66 5.95 -0.72 0.29
CA ASP A 66 4.51 -0.80 0.58
C ASP A 66 3.66 -0.02 -0.42
N LYS A 67 4.10 1.19 -0.75
CA LYS A 67 3.38 2.07 -1.67
C LYS A 67 3.52 1.61 -3.11
N VAL A 68 4.72 1.17 -3.48
CA VAL A 68 5.03 0.72 -4.84
C VAL A 68 4.22 -0.55 -5.17
N LEU A 69 4.17 -1.52 -4.26
CA LEU A 69 3.43 -2.76 -4.49
C LEU A 69 1.94 -2.50 -4.71
N ILE A 70 1.25 -1.86 -3.76
CA ILE A 70 -0.20 -1.61 -3.88
C ILE A 70 -0.50 -0.72 -5.10
N SER A 71 0.24 0.39 -5.26
CA SER A 71 -0.05 1.35 -6.33
C SER A 71 0.16 0.73 -7.71
N SER A 72 1.24 -0.03 -7.91
CA SER A 72 1.51 -0.66 -9.21
C SER A 72 0.44 -1.67 -9.59
N VAL A 73 0.01 -2.50 -8.64
CA VAL A 73 -1.06 -3.47 -8.89
C VAL A 73 -2.38 -2.77 -9.21
N MET A 74 -2.74 -1.72 -8.45
CA MET A 74 -3.95 -0.96 -8.75
C MET A 74 -3.88 -0.26 -10.11
N ILE A 75 -2.73 0.29 -10.49
CA ILE A 75 -2.51 0.89 -11.83
C ILE A 75 -2.68 -0.16 -12.93
N ALA A 76 -2.11 -1.36 -12.76
CA ALA A 76 -2.22 -2.44 -13.73
C ALA A 76 -3.67 -2.90 -13.97
N LEU A 77 -4.55 -2.70 -13.00
CA LEU A 77 -5.97 -3.06 -13.06
C LEU A 77 -6.85 -1.97 -13.72
N ILE A 78 -6.33 -0.76 -13.95
CA ILE A 78 -7.07 0.35 -14.58
C ILE A 78 -7.50 0.02 -16.02
N PRO A 79 -6.62 -0.47 -16.92
CA PRO A 79 -6.99 -0.73 -18.32
C PRO A 79 -8.12 -1.75 -18.48
N PHE A 80 -8.27 -2.65 -17.51
CA PHE A 80 -9.33 -3.66 -17.48
C PHE A 80 -10.66 -3.12 -16.91
N GLY A 81 -10.68 -1.89 -16.39
CA GLY A 81 -11.86 -1.28 -15.79
C GLY A 81 -12.24 -1.83 -14.41
N TYR A 82 -11.38 -2.64 -13.77
CA TYR A 82 -11.66 -3.21 -12.46
C TYR A 82 -11.46 -2.21 -11.31
N ILE A 83 -10.53 -1.28 -11.48
CA ILE A 83 -10.26 -0.21 -10.51
C ILE A 83 -10.27 1.13 -11.24
N PRO A 84 -11.04 2.12 -10.77
CA PRO A 84 -11.09 3.40 -11.43
C PRO A 84 -9.84 4.24 -11.13
N ALA A 85 -9.32 4.94 -12.16
CA ALA A 85 -8.12 5.75 -12.04
C ALA A 85 -8.19 6.83 -10.95
N TRP A 86 -9.39 7.40 -10.70
CA TRP A 86 -9.57 8.41 -9.66
C TRP A 86 -9.28 7.87 -8.26
N LEU A 87 -9.59 6.60 -7.98
CA LEU A 87 -9.30 5.99 -6.68
C LEU A 87 -7.79 5.87 -6.49
N VAL A 88 -7.09 5.42 -7.54
CA VAL A 88 -5.63 5.27 -7.53
C VAL A 88 -4.95 6.63 -7.33
N ALA A 89 -5.40 7.67 -8.04
CA ALA A 89 -4.91 9.03 -7.87
C ALA A 89 -5.15 9.56 -6.44
N LEU A 90 -6.33 9.31 -5.87
CA LEU A 90 -6.66 9.68 -4.48
C LEU A 90 -5.72 9.01 -3.48
N ILE A 91 -5.41 7.72 -3.67
CA ILE A 91 -4.51 6.95 -2.82
C ILE A 91 -3.09 7.51 -2.87
N ILE A 92 -2.55 7.68 -4.09
CA ILE A 92 -1.18 8.14 -4.31
C ILE A 92 -1.02 9.57 -3.77
N SER A 93 -1.95 10.47 -4.09
CA SER A 93 -1.93 11.85 -3.60
C SER A 93 -1.94 11.90 -2.07
N ARG A 94 -2.86 11.17 -1.42
CA ARG A 94 -2.93 11.09 0.04
C ARG A 94 -1.62 10.57 0.64
N ASP A 95 -1.05 9.50 0.10
CA ASP A 95 0.18 8.89 0.64
C ASP A 95 1.39 9.81 0.51
N ASN A 96 1.48 10.56 -0.59
CA ASN A 96 2.51 11.58 -0.79
C ASN A 96 2.35 12.75 0.18
N VAL A 97 1.12 13.24 0.37
CA VAL A 97 0.81 14.31 1.33
C VAL A 97 1.20 13.91 2.76
N VAL A 98 0.77 12.73 3.23
CA VAL A 98 1.11 12.22 4.57
C VAL A 98 2.63 12.08 4.74
N SER A 99 3.33 11.65 3.69
CA SER A 99 4.80 11.49 3.74
C SER A 99 5.53 12.82 3.79
N ALA A 100 5.09 13.80 2.99
CA ALA A 100 5.62 15.16 3.02
C ALA A 100 5.46 15.79 4.40
N PHE A 101 4.28 15.66 5.02
CA PHE A 101 4.06 16.13 6.39
C PHE A 101 4.95 15.43 7.41
N ARG A 102 5.18 14.11 7.29
CA ARG A 102 6.07 13.37 8.18
C ARG A 102 7.51 13.89 8.10
N ILE A 103 7.99 14.18 6.89
CA ILE A 103 9.33 14.75 6.67
C ILE A 103 9.43 16.15 7.30
N LEU A 104 8.45 17.02 7.06
CA LEU A 104 8.41 18.39 7.61
C LEU A 104 8.32 18.41 9.15
N ALA A 105 7.60 17.48 9.75
CA ALA A 105 7.52 17.36 11.19
C ALA A 105 8.85 16.84 11.79
N SER A 106 9.48 15.86 11.12
CA SER A 106 10.77 15.32 11.53
C SER A 106 11.87 16.38 11.47
N SER A 107 11.87 17.28 10.48
CA SER A 107 12.83 18.38 10.40
C SER A 107 12.65 19.42 11.51
N LYS A 108 11.47 19.49 12.14
CA LYS A 108 11.18 20.32 13.32
C LYS A 108 11.39 19.57 14.65
N GLY A 109 12.03 18.39 14.62
CA GLY A 109 12.28 17.57 15.82
C GLY A 109 11.03 16.91 16.41
N LYS A 110 9.91 16.86 15.68
CA LYS A 110 8.65 16.27 16.14
C LYS A 110 8.40 14.94 15.45
N VAL A 111 8.11 13.91 16.25
CA VAL A 111 7.80 12.57 15.72
C VAL A 111 6.30 12.43 15.51
N VAL A 112 5.88 12.30 14.25
CA VAL A 112 4.48 12.02 13.93
C VAL A 112 4.21 10.53 14.11
N GLN A 113 3.40 10.19 15.12
CA GLN A 113 3.05 8.81 15.40
C GLN A 113 2.16 8.21 14.31
N ALA A 114 2.29 6.89 14.12
CA ALA A 114 1.43 6.14 13.23
C ALA A 114 0.00 6.10 13.80
N ASN A 115 -1.00 6.30 12.94
CA ASN A 115 -2.40 6.29 13.31
C ASN A 115 -3.10 5.03 12.77
N ILE A 116 -4.03 4.48 13.56
CA ILE A 116 -4.90 3.34 13.21
C ILE A 116 -5.58 3.55 11.86
N TRP A 117 -6.04 4.76 11.55
CA TRP A 117 -6.67 5.07 10.26
C TRP A 117 -5.76 4.80 9.07
N GLY A 118 -4.45 4.97 9.23
CA GLY A 118 -3.47 4.64 8.22
C GLY A 118 -3.42 3.14 7.94
N LYS A 119 -3.52 2.32 9.00
CA LYS A 119 -3.54 0.86 8.91
C LYS A 119 -4.84 0.37 8.28
N ILE A 120 -5.99 0.91 8.70
CA ILE A 120 -7.30 0.54 8.14
C ILE A 120 -7.33 0.80 6.63
N LYS A 121 -6.85 1.97 6.18
CA LYS A 121 -6.73 2.25 4.74
C LYS A 121 -5.94 1.15 4.03
N THR A 122 -4.73 0.83 4.49
CA THR A 122 -3.90 -0.18 3.83
C THR A 122 -4.58 -1.55 3.78
N VAL A 123 -5.24 -1.97 4.87
CA VAL A 123 -6.01 -3.22 4.90
C VAL A 123 -7.12 -3.21 3.86
N THR A 124 -7.87 -2.10 3.74
CA THR A 124 -8.95 -2.00 2.73
C THR A 124 -8.45 -2.06 1.30
N GLN A 125 -7.25 -1.53 1.03
CA GLN A 125 -6.61 -1.62 -0.29
C GLN A 125 -6.20 -3.05 -0.63
N ILE A 126 -5.57 -3.75 0.32
CA ILE A 126 -5.17 -5.14 0.16
C ILE A 126 -6.40 -6.02 -0.08
N ILE A 127 -7.50 -5.80 0.67
CA ILE A 127 -8.76 -6.51 0.48
C ILE A 127 -9.32 -6.26 -0.91
N LEU A 128 -9.41 -5.00 -1.35
CA LEU A 128 -9.91 -4.64 -2.68
C LEU A 128 -9.10 -5.33 -3.79
N VAL A 129 -7.78 -5.22 -3.76
CA VAL A 129 -6.90 -5.81 -4.78
C VAL A 129 -7.01 -7.34 -4.78
N THR A 130 -6.93 -7.97 -3.61
CA THR A 130 -7.07 -9.42 -3.47
C THR A 130 -8.41 -9.90 -4.00
N PHE A 131 -9.49 -9.20 -3.66
CA PHE A 131 -10.84 -9.54 -4.11
C PHE A 131 -10.97 -9.46 -5.63
N VAL A 132 -10.47 -8.38 -6.24
CA VAL A 132 -10.47 -8.22 -7.71
C VAL A 132 -9.68 -9.34 -8.38
N LEU A 133 -8.49 -9.69 -7.88
CA LEU A 133 -7.70 -10.77 -8.45
C LEU A 133 -8.40 -12.14 -8.31
N ILE A 134 -9.01 -12.42 -7.16
CA ILE A 134 -9.80 -13.65 -6.92
C ILE A 134 -10.99 -13.71 -7.89
N SER A 135 -11.71 -12.61 -8.10
CA SER A 135 -12.86 -12.61 -9.03
C SER A 135 -12.45 -12.94 -10.45
N GLN A 136 -11.24 -12.54 -10.86
CA GLN A 136 -10.70 -12.89 -12.18
C GLN A 136 -10.22 -14.35 -12.26
N VAL A 137 -9.66 -14.90 -11.18
CA VAL A 137 -9.23 -16.31 -11.14
C VAL A 137 -10.41 -17.26 -11.23
N PHE A 138 -11.49 -16.98 -10.48
CA PHE A 138 -12.67 -17.85 -10.43
C PHE A 138 -13.77 -17.44 -11.42
N VAL A 139 -13.57 -16.37 -12.19
CA VAL A 139 -14.44 -15.90 -13.26
C VAL A 139 -15.90 -15.73 -12.79
N PHE A 140 -16.11 -15.00 -11.69
CA PHE A 140 -17.46 -14.65 -11.22
C PHE A 140 -17.74 -13.15 -11.34
N ASP A 141 -19.02 -12.79 -11.53
CA ASP A 141 -19.41 -11.38 -11.56
C ASP A 141 -19.30 -10.77 -10.17
N ALA A 142 -18.30 -9.91 -10.03
CA ALA A 142 -17.99 -9.20 -8.81
C ALA A 142 -18.26 -7.69 -8.91
N LYS A 143 -18.85 -7.19 -10.01
CA LYS A 143 -18.92 -5.75 -10.30
C LYS A 143 -19.51 -4.94 -9.15
N PHE A 144 -20.67 -5.35 -8.64
CA PHE A 144 -21.34 -4.64 -7.55
C PHE A 144 -20.46 -4.57 -6.29
N LEU A 145 -19.88 -5.71 -5.91
CA LEU A 145 -19.03 -5.80 -4.72
C LEU A 145 -17.71 -5.04 -4.89
N THR A 146 -17.11 -5.08 -6.09
CA THR A 146 -15.90 -4.29 -6.41
C THR A 146 -16.19 -2.79 -6.30
N ILE A 147 -17.31 -2.31 -6.87
CA ILE A 147 -17.71 -0.90 -6.77
C ILE A 147 -17.91 -0.51 -5.29
N PHE A 148 -18.59 -1.36 -4.51
CA PHE A 148 -18.78 -1.14 -3.08
C PHE A 148 -17.44 -1.04 -2.32
N LEU A 149 -16.51 -1.97 -2.56
CA LEU A 149 -15.18 -1.96 -1.95
C LEU A 149 -14.33 -0.75 -2.39
N VAL A 150 -14.45 -0.31 -3.64
CA VAL A 150 -13.82 0.92 -4.16
C VAL A 150 -14.25 2.13 -3.34
N HIS A 151 -15.55 2.28 -3.05
CA HIS A 151 -16.06 3.41 -2.26
C HIS A 151 -15.62 3.32 -0.79
N ILE A 152 -15.63 2.12 -0.20
CA ILE A 152 -15.07 1.89 1.14
C ILE A 152 -13.61 2.32 1.19
N CYS A 153 -12.80 1.87 0.22
CA CYS A 153 -11.39 2.21 0.13
C CYS A 153 -11.19 3.73 -0.03
N ALA A 154 -12.02 4.39 -0.82
CA ALA A 154 -11.99 5.85 -0.98
C ALA A 154 -12.28 6.57 0.33
N VAL A 155 -13.36 6.19 1.03
CA VAL A 155 -13.75 6.78 2.33
C VAL A 155 -12.63 6.64 3.34
N PHE A 156 -12.07 5.44 3.53
CA PHE A 156 -10.97 5.25 4.49
C PHE A 156 -9.70 5.98 4.09
N THR A 157 -9.43 6.14 2.79
CA THR A 157 -8.31 6.94 2.29
C THR A 157 -8.48 8.41 2.68
N VAL A 158 -9.66 9.00 2.41
CA VAL A 158 -9.98 10.39 2.75
C VAL A 158 -9.98 10.60 4.26
N VAL A 159 -10.72 9.79 5.01
CA VAL A 159 -10.80 9.90 6.48
C VAL A 159 -9.42 9.81 7.08
N SER A 160 -8.60 8.85 6.65
CA SER A 160 -7.26 8.75 7.18
C SER A 160 -6.37 9.95 6.82
N GLY A 161 -6.50 10.52 5.63
CA GLY A 161 -5.81 11.75 5.27
C GLY A 161 -6.24 12.93 6.13
N ALA A 162 -7.55 13.12 6.28
CA ALA A 162 -8.14 14.20 7.08
C ALA A 162 -7.74 14.10 8.56
N VAL A 163 -7.87 12.92 9.17
CA VAL A 163 -7.47 12.71 10.57
C VAL A 163 -5.98 12.96 10.73
N TYR A 164 -5.14 12.51 9.80
CA TYR A 164 -3.71 12.77 9.86
C TYR A 164 -3.41 14.27 9.81
N VAL A 165 -4.03 15.02 8.90
CA VAL A 165 -3.85 16.48 8.84
C VAL A 165 -4.32 17.13 10.14
N VAL A 166 -5.51 16.82 10.64
CA VAL A 166 -6.09 17.41 11.87
C VAL A 166 -5.21 17.16 13.10
N GLN A 167 -4.75 15.93 13.30
CA GLN A 167 -3.87 15.59 14.42
C GLN A 167 -2.53 16.33 14.37
N ASN A 168 -2.05 16.63 13.16
CA ASN A 168 -0.76 17.26 12.92
C ASN A 168 -0.86 18.77 12.61
N LYS A 169 -2.07 19.36 12.61
CA LYS A 169 -2.27 20.83 12.43
C LYS A 169 -1.49 21.64 13.47
N ARG A 170 -1.36 21.12 14.70
CA ARG A 170 -0.56 21.71 15.79
C ARG A 170 0.95 21.79 15.50
N PHE A 171 1.43 21.15 14.43
CA PHE A 171 2.83 21.19 14.00
C PHE A 171 3.05 22.12 12.79
N LEU A 172 1.96 22.58 12.17
CA LEU A 172 1.95 23.49 11.03
C LEU A 172 1.73 24.95 11.45
N GLY A 173 1.06 25.19 12.57
CA GLY A 173 1.08 26.50 13.24
C GLY A 173 2.44 26.72 13.91
N GLY A 174 3.22 27.64 13.34
CA GLY A 174 4.19 28.41 14.12
C GLY A 174 3.46 29.38 15.03
#